data_AF-A0A0J1FCJ3-F1
#
_entry.id   AF-A0A0J1FCJ3-F1
#
_cell.length_a   1.000
_cell.length_b   1.000
_cell.length_c   1.000
_cell.angle_alpha   90.00
_cell.angle_beta   90.00
_cell.angle_gamma   90.00
#
_symmetry.space_group_name_H-M   'P 1'
#
loop_
_entity.id
_entity.type
_entity.pdbx_description
1 polymer ?
#
loop_
_entity_poly.entity_id
_entity_poly.type
_entity_poly.pdbx_seq_one_letter_code
_entity_poly.pdbx_strand_id
1 'polypeptide(L)' 'MAVAAVLVGFTLMAVIQVPPMWRKRWWRDLGVYSFIFLWALFTALSYALNWPIFSPVKALILLMNGIYHFLGYQVPPR' A
#
# COMPACT_ATOMS: atom_id res chain seq x y z
N MET A 1 -12.73 10.57 3.16
CA MET A 1 -11.97 11.31 2.12
C MET A 1 -10.83 10.49 1.51
N ALA A 2 -9.98 9.82 2.30
CA ALA A 2 -8.84 9.03 1.79
C ALA A 2 -9.22 7.93 0.77
N VAL A 3 -10.29 7.16 1.02
CA VAL A 3 -10.72 6.07 0.13
C VAL A 3 -11.09 6.55 -1.28
N ALA A 4 -11.79 7.67 -1.39
CA ALA A 4 -12.16 8.25 -2.68
C ALA A 4 -10.92 8.67 -3.48
N ALA A 5 -9.92 9.26 -2.82
CA ALA A 5 -8.65 9.63 -3.45
C ALA A 5 -7.88 8.39 -3.96
N VAL A 6 -7.87 7.31 -3.17
CA VAL A 6 -7.27 6.01 -3.59
C VAL A 6 -7.96 5.49 -4.85
N LEU A 7 -9.30 5.43 -4.86
CA LEU A 7 -10.04 4.91 -6.01
C LEU A 7 -9.83 5.76 -7.27
N VAL A 8 -9.86 7.09 -7.15
CA VAL A 8 -9.63 7.99 -8.28
C VAL A 8 -8.21 7.83 -8.83
N GLY A 9 -7.20 7.80 -7.97
CA GLY A 9 -5.80 7.64 -8.38
C GLY A 9 -5.56 6.32 -9.13
N PHE A 10 -6.06 5.21 -8.59
CA PHE A 10 -5.94 3.90 -9.23
C PHE A 10 -6.72 3.84 -10.55
N THR A 11 -7.91 4.43 -10.63
CA THR A 11 -8.71 4.47 -11.85
C THR A 11 -7.98 5.22 -12.97
N LEU A 12 -7.42 6.39 -12.67
CA LEU A 12 -6.62 7.17 -13.63
C LEU A 12 -5.43 6.36 -14.16
N MET A 13 -4.73 5.67 -13.27
CA MET A 13 -3.58 4.84 -13.63
C MET A 13 -3.98 3.67 -14.54
N ALA A 14 -5.09 2.98 -14.23
CA ALA A 14 -5.61 1.91 -15.05
C ALA A 14 -6.04 2.41 -16.45
N VAL A 15 -6.73 3.55 -16.53
CA VAL A 15 -7.15 4.14 -17.82
C VAL A 15 -5.96 4.51 -18.69
N ILE A 16 -4.82 4.90 -18.11
CA ILE A 16 -3.61 5.24 -18.88
C ILE A 16 -2.85 3.97 -19.31
N GLN A 17 -2.70 2.99 -18.42
CA GLN A 17 -1.81 1.83 -18.65
C GLN A 17 -2.48 0.64 -19.35
N VAL A 18 -3.77 0.41 -19.13
CA VAL A 18 -4.49 -0.75 -19.69
C VAL A 18 -4.67 -0.66 -21.22
N PRO A 19 -5.09 0.49 -21.81
CA PRO A 19 -5.30 0.57 -23.27
C PRO A 19 -4.06 0.25 -24.13
N PRO A 20 -2.84 0.77 -23.83
CA PRO A 20 -1.67 0.43 -24.63
C PRO A 20 -1.28 -1.04 -24.50
N MET A 21 -1.46 -1.67 -23.33
CA MET A 21 -1.17 -3.10 -23.13
C MET A 21 -2.17 -3.99 -23.89
N TRP A 22 -3.45 -3.61 -23.88
CA TRP A 22 -4.50 -4.29 -24.63
C TRP A 22 -4.25 -4.21 -26.14
N ARG A 23 -3.91 -3.02 -26.65
CA ARG A 23 -3.65 -2.80 -28.08
C ARG A 23 -2.43 -3.57 -28.59
N LYS A 24 -1.42 -3.78 -27.74
CA LYS A 24 -0.20 -4.55 -28.07
C LYS A 24 -0.36 -6.07 -27.92
N ARG A 25 -1.54 -6.58 -27.50
CA ARG A 25 -1.79 -8.00 -27.21
C ARG A 25 -0.83 -8.60 -26.19
N TRP A 26 -0.34 -7.80 -25.25
CA TRP A 26 0.56 -8.26 -24.19
C TRP A 26 -0.23 -8.87 -23.04
N TRP A 27 -0.94 -9.98 -23.29
CA TRP A 27 -1.85 -10.60 -22.33
C TRP A 27 -1.15 -11.10 -21.06
N ARG A 28 0.10 -11.55 -21.19
CA ARG A 28 0.93 -11.95 -20.03
C ARG A 28 1.24 -10.75 -19.15
N ASP A 29 1.68 -9.64 -19.75
CA ASP A 29 2.02 -8.42 -19.02
C ASP A 29 0.76 -7.77 -18.43
N LEU A 30 -0.37 -7.86 -19.12
CA LEU A 30 -1.66 -7.41 -18.62
C LEU A 30 -2.08 -8.20 -17.38
N GLY A 31 -1.87 -9.52 -17.38
CA GLY A 31 -2.14 -10.38 -16.23
C GLY A 31 -1.25 -10.06 -15.03
N VAL A 32 0.06 -9.89 -15.24
CA VAL A 32 1.02 -9.51 -14.18
C VAL A 32 0.69 -8.11 -13.64
N TYR A 33 0.42 -7.15 -14.53
CA TYR A 33 -0.01 -5.81 -14.16
C TYR A 33 -1.28 -5.84 -13.32
N SER A 34 -2.30 -6.58 -13.75
CA SER A 34 -3.56 -6.69 -13.02
C SER A 34 -3.37 -7.30 -11.63
N PHE A 35 -2.55 -8.34 -11.50
CA PHE A 35 -2.24 -8.95 -10.21
C PHE A 35 -1.56 -7.96 -9.26
N ILE A 36 -0.50 -7.28 -9.71
CA ILE A 36 0.23 -6.28 -8.90
C ILE A 36 -0.68 -5.09 -8.57
N PHE A 37 -1.48 -4.64 -9.53
CA PHE A 37 -2.40 -3.52 -9.38
C PHE A 37 -3.49 -3.82 -8.33
N LEU A 38 -4.09 -5.01 -8.38
CA LEU A 38 -5.08 -5.44 -7.39
C LEU A 38 -4.46 -5.58 -6.00
N TRP A 39 -3.23 -6.10 -5.90
CA TRP A 39 -2.53 -6.19 -4.63
C TRP A 39 -2.22 -4.81 -4.04
N ALA A 40 -1.73 -3.88 -4.88
CA ALA A 40 -1.49 -2.51 -4.47
C ALA A 40 -2.79 -1.81 -4.04
N LEU A 41 -3.89 -2.00 -4.78
CA LEU A 41 -5.20 -1.47 -4.44
C LEU A 41 -5.70 -2.01 -3.10
N PHE A 42 -5.61 -3.33 -2.90
CA PHE A 42 -6.00 -3.99 -1.65
C PHE A 42 -5.22 -3.43 -0.46
N THR A 43 -3.91 -3.24 -0.62
CA THR A 43 -3.04 -2.70 0.44
C THR A 43 -3.39 -1.24 0.74
N ALA A 44 -3.61 -0.43 -0.30
CA ALA A 44 -3.99 0.98 -0.17
C ALA A 44 -5.38 1.15 0.48
N LEU A 45 -6.36 0.32 0.11
CA LEU A 45 -7.69 0.30 0.72
C LEU A 45 -7.64 -0.13 2.18
N SER A 46 -6.88 -1.18 2.49
CA SER A 46 -6.73 -1.66 3.85
C SER A 46 -6.08 -0.61 4.75
N TYR A 47 -5.09 0.12 4.22
CA TYR A 47 -4.50 1.27 4.92
C TYR A 47 -5.53 2.40 5.11
N ALA A 48 -6.29 2.76 4.06
CA ALA A 48 -7.29 3.82 4.13
C ALA A 48 -8.48 3.49 5.06
N LEU A 49 -8.81 2.21 5.22
CA LEU A 49 -9.84 1.71 6.13
C LEU A 49 -9.33 1.47 7.56
N ASN A 50 -8.05 1.76 7.84
CA ASN A 50 -7.40 1.43 9.12
C ASN A 50 -7.57 -0.05 9.51
N TRP A 51 -7.67 -0.96 8.53
CA TRP A 51 -7.72 -2.38 8.81
C TRP A 51 -6.42 -2.78 9.51
N PRO A 52 -6.46 -3.62 10.56
CA PRO A 52 -5.27 -4.14 11.22
C PRO A 52 -4.50 -5.09 10.28
N ILE A 53 -3.76 -4.52 9.34
CA ILE A 53 -2.72 -5.22 8.60
C ILE A 53 -1.48 -5.31 9.47
N PHE A 54 -0.83 -6.47 9.44
CA PHE A 54 0.52 -6.66 9.96
C PHE A 54 1.46 -5.68 9.26
N SER A 55 1.72 -4.55 9.92
CA SER A 55 2.68 -3.56 9.43
C SER A 55 4.04 -3.89 10.01
N PRO A 56 5.04 -4.27 9.20
CA PRO A 56 6.41 -4.47 9.68
C PRO A 56 6.97 -3.19 10.32
N VAL A 57 6.46 -2.01 9.91
CA VAL A 57 6.78 -0.72 10.54
C VAL A 57 6.28 -0.68 11.99
N LYS A 58 5.06 -1.16 12.28
CA LYS A 58 4.55 -1.23 13.66
C LYS A 58 5.38 -2.19 14.52
N ALA A 59 5.81 -3.32 13.96
CA ALA A 59 6.71 -4.25 14.65
C ALA A 59 8.08 -3.62 14.93
N LEU A 60 8.63 -2.87 13.97
CA LEU A 60 9.87 -2.08 14.14
C LEU A 60 9.72 -0.99 15.21
N ILE A 61 8.60 -0.27 15.23
CA ILE A 61 8.32 0.75 16.26
C ILE A 61 8.25 0.09 17.65
N LEU A 62 7.59 -1.07 17.75
CA LEU A 62 7.52 -1.82 19.01
C LEU A 62 8.91 -2.24 19.49
N LEU A 63 9.72 -2.80 18.59
CA LEU A 63 11.10 -3.22 18.88
C LEU A 63 11.95 -2.02 19.30
N MET A 64 11.93 -0.94 18.54
CA MET A 64 12.70 0.27 18.82
C MET A 64 12.28 0.90 20.15
N ASN A 65 10.98 1.01 20.43
CA ASN A 65 10.50 1.54 21.72
C ASN A 65 10.95 0.66 22.89
N GLY A 66 10.98 -0.66 22.72
CA GLY A 66 11.53 -1.58 23.72
C GLY A 66 13.02 -1.33 23.98
N ILE A 67 13.81 -1.13 22.92
CA ILE A 67 15.23 -0.80 23.03
C ILE A 67 15.44 0.56 23.70
N TYR A 68 14.70 1.60 23.28
CA TYR A 68 14.83 2.94 23.86
C TYR A 68 14.44 2.99 25.34
N HIS A 69 13.40 2.25 25.74
CA HIS A 69 13.03 2.11 27.14
C HIS A 69 14.14 1.44 27.95
N PHE A 70 14.77 0.38 27.41
CA PHE A 70 15.90 -0.28 28.05
C PHE A 70 17.13 0.63 28.20
N LEU A 71 17.34 1.54 27.23
CA LEU A 71 18.43 2.52 27.24
C LEU A 71 18.12 3.79 28.06
N GLY A 72 16.97 3.87 28.73
CA GLY A 72 16.59 5.02 29.57
C GLY A 72 16.17 6.27 28.80
N TYR A 73 15.94 6.17 27.48
CA TYR A 73 15.43 7.26 26.65
C TYR A 73 13.90 7.30 26.69
N GLN A 74 13.32 8.40 27.14
CA GLN A 74 11.87 8.62 27.03
C GLN A 74 11.52 9.04 25.60
N VAL A 75 10.80 8.19 24.89
CA VAL A 75 10.29 8.49 23.54
C VAL A 75 9.03 9.35 23.72
N PRO A 76 9.03 10.63 23.31
CA PRO A 76 7.85 11.48 23.42
C PRO A 76 6.70 10.91 22.57
N PRO A 77 5.45 10.91 23.07
CA PRO A 77 4.31 10.44 22.29
C PRO A 77 4.13 11.33 21.05
N ARG A 78 4.00 10.71 19.88
CA ARG A 78 3.58 11.35 18.62
C ARG A 78 2.10 11.11 18.38
#